data_AF-A0AAD6P7H8-F1
#
_entry.id   AF-A0AAD6P7H8-F1
#
_cell.length_a   1.000
_cell.length_b   1.000
_cell.length_c   1.000
_cell.angle_alpha   90.00
_cell.angle_beta   90.00
_cell.angle_gamma   90.00
#
_symmetry.space_group_name_H-M   'P 1'
#
loop_
_entity.id
_entity.type
_entity.pdbx_description
1 polymer ?
#
loop_
_entity_poly.entity_id
_entity_poly.type
_entity_poly.pdbx_seq_one_letter_code
_entity_poly.pdbx_strand_id
1 'polypeptide(L)'
;MAVNFYPPCPEPELTFGLPGHTDPNALTILLQDLAVAGLQVLKAGKWVAVNPHPDAFVINIGDQLQALSNGRYKSVWHRAITNTDRARMSVASFLCPHDNALITSPEALTGDGTGAIYRDYTYAEYYKKFWSRDLDEEHCLELFKNK
;
A
#
# COMPACT_ATOMS: atom_id res chain seq x y z
N MET A 1 -4.42 -12.31 3.51
CA MET A 1 -4.78 -12.43 2.08
C MET A 1 -6.15 -11.83 1.89
N ALA A 2 -6.40 -11.16 0.78
CA ALA A 2 -7.71 -10.65 0.38
C ALA A 2 -8.06 -11.13 -1.03
N VAL A 3 -9.30 -11.58 -1.23
CA VAL A 3 -9.87 -11.87 -2.54
C VAL A 3 -10.91 -10.79 -2.80
N ASN A 4 -10.63 -9.93 -3.78
CA ASN A 4 -11.46 -8.77 -4.06
C ASN A 4 -12.31 -9.04 -5.31
N PHE A 5 -13.61 -8.79 -5.19
CA PHE A 5 -14.56 -8.82 -6.29
C PHE A 5 -15.16 -7.42 -6.46
N TYR A 6 -14.93 -6.81 -7.62
CA TYR A 6 -15.44 -5.48 -7.97
C TYR A 6 -16.53 -5.65 -9.02
N PRO A 7 -17.82 -5.54 -8.66
CA PRO A 7 -18.91 -5.64 -9.63
C PRO A 7 -18.90 -4.47 -10.62
N PRO A 8 -19.58 -4.60 -11.78
CA PRO A 8 -19.85 -3.47 -12.66
C PRO A 8 -20.60 -2.37 -11.88
N CYS A 9 -20.26 -1.12 -12.14
CA CYS A 9 -20.82 0.06 -11.49
C CYS A 9 -21.40 0.98 -12.55
N PRO A 10 -22.68 1.40 -12.48
CA PRO A 10 -23.31 2.24 -13.50
C PRO A 10 -22.72 3.66 -13.56
N GLU A 11 -22.17 4.15 -12.45
CA GLU A 11 -21.56 5.49 -12.32
C GLU A 11 -20.15 5.37 -11.72
N PRO A 12 -19.18 4.75 -12.45
CA PRO A 12 -17.86 4.40 -11.91
C PRO A 12 -16.99 5.62 -11.58
N GLU A 13 -17.33 6.81 -12.09
CA GLU A 13 -16.69 8.08 -11.76
C GLU A 13 -17.07 8.63 -10.39
N LEU A 14 -18.18 8.16 -9.79
CA LEU A 14 -18.67 8.62 -8.50
C LEU A 14 -18.20 7.74 -7.32
N THR A 15 -17.49 6.65 -7.59
CA THR A 15 -17.06 5.70 -6.54
C THR A 15 -15.73 5.03 -6.86
N PHE A 16 -15.18 4.34 -5.87
CA PHE A 16 -14.03 3.46 -6.04
C PHE A 16 -14.42 2.03 -5.69
N GLY A 17 -13.77 1.07 -6.35
CA GLY A 17 -13.79 -0.31 -5.89
C GLY A 17 -13.01 -0.46 -4.58
N LEU A 18 -11.89 0.25 -4.48
CA LEU A 18 -11.12 0.42 -3.25
C LEU A 18 -10.52 1.83 -3.24
N PRO A 19 -10.83 2.67 -2.23
CA PRO A 19 -10.28 4.02 -2.14
C PRO A 19 -8.74 4.06 -2.16
N GLY A 20 -8.21 5.26 -2.41
CA GLY A 20 -6.77 5.50 -2.34
C GLY A 20 -6.24 5.18 -0.95
N HIS A 21 -5.20 4.36 -0.86
CA HIS A 21 -4.53 4.02 0.40
C HIS A 21 -3.08 3.61 0.16
N THR A 22 -2.35 3.41 1.25
CA THR A 22 -1.03 2.75 1.28
C THR A 22 -1.14 1.44 2.05
N ASP A 23 -0.25 0.49 1.76
CA ASP A 23 -0.30 -0.84 2.36
C ASP A 23 0.40 -0.85 3.72
N PRO A 24 -0.26 -1.25 4.83
CA PRO A 24 0.34 -1.21 6.16
C PRO A 24 1.42 -2.28 6.37
N ASN A 25 1.58 -3.21 5.44
CA ASN A 25 2.47 -4.38 5.53
C ASN A 25 3.88 -4.07 4.98
N ALA A 26 4.73 -5.08 4.79
CA ALA A 26 6.06 -4.89 4.19
C ALA A 26 6.01 -4.99 2.65
N LEU A 27 5.34 -6.00 2.12
CA LEU A 27 5.18 -6.25 0.69
C LEU A 27 3.79 -6.82 0.38
N THR A 28 3.18 -6.33 -0.68
CA THR A 28 1.96 -6.91 -1.26
C THR A 28 2.29 -7.59 -2.57
N ILE A 29 1.79 -8.81 -2.77
CA ILE A 29 1.86 -9.59 -4.01
C ILE A 29 0.44 -9.70 -4.56
N LEU A 30 0.20 -9.07 -5.70
CA LEU A 30 -1.12 -8.97 -6.31
C LEU A 30 -1.19 -9.76 -7.62
N LEU A 31 -2.16 -10.68 -7.68
CA LEU A 31 -2.63 -11.29 -8.91
C LEU A 31 -3.82 -10.48 -9.44
N GLN A 32 -3.72 -10.01 -10.67
CA GLN A 32 -4.78 -9.27 -11.35
C GLN A 32 -5.58 -10.16 -12.30
N ASP A 33 -6.86 -9.82 -12.48
CA ASP A 33 -7.62 -10.26 -13.66
C ASP A 33 -6.93 -9.78 -14.95
N LEU A 34 -6.67 -10.71 -15.88
CA LEU A 34 -6.01 -10.41 -17.15
C LEU A 34 -6.92 -9.67 -18.15
N ALA A 35 -8.24 -9.79 -18.01
CA ALA A 35 -9.21 -9.22 -18.94
C ALA A 35 -9.75 -7.86 -18.49
N VAL A 36 -9.61 -7.50 -17.21
CA VAL A 36 -10.19 -6.27 -16.65
C VAL A 36 -9.17 -5.50 -15.80
N ALA A 37 -8.70 -4.36 -16.32
CA ALA A 37 -7.85 -3.43 -15.59
C ALA A 37 -8.64 -2.70 -14.48
N GLY A 38 -7.92 -2.11 -13.52
CA GLY A 38 -8.58 -1.35 -12.45
C GLY A 38 -7.63 -0.84 -11.35
N LEU A 39 -6.44 -1.43 -11.23
CA LEU A 39 -5.42 -0.89 -10.33
C LEU A 39 -4.85 0.42 -10.89
N GLN A 40 -4.78 1.45 -10.04
CA GLN A 40 -4.06 2.68 -10.31
C GLN A 40 -3.08 2.98 -9.18
N VAL A 41 -1.91 3.51 -9.53
CA VAL A 41 -0.87 3.96 -8.61
C VAL A 41 -0.61 5.45 -8.77
N LEU A 42 -0.37 6.17 -7.68
CA LEU A 42 -0.07 7.59 -7.71
C LEU A 42 1.43 7.79 -7.97
N LYS A 43 1.77 8.38 -9.11
CA LYS A 43 3.14 8.68 -9.50
C LYS A 43 3.24 10.15 -9.89
N ALA A 44 4.11 10.90 -9.22
CA ALA A 44 4.34 12.33 -9.47
C ALA A 44 3.02 13.14 -9.50
N GLY A 45 2.14 12.90 -8.53
CA GLY A 45 0.84 13.60 -8.40
C GLY A 45 -0.23 13.16 -9.40
N LYS A 46 0.02 12.13 -10.21
CA LYS A 46 -0.93 11.63 -11.21
C LYS A 46 -1.24 10.16 -10.99
N TRP A 47 -2.51 9.78 -11.08
CA TRP A 47 -2.94 8.39 -11.07
C TRP A 47 -2.58 7.74 -12.40
N VAL A 48 -1.83 6.64 -12.35
CA VAL A 48 -1.36 5.88 -13.52
C VAL A 48 -1.94 4.48 -13.44
N ALA A 49 -2.54 4.01 -14.53
CA ALA A 49 -3.07 2.65 -14.61
C ALA A 49 -1.96 1.60 -14.64
N VAL A 50 -2.17 0.50 -13.91
CA VAL A 50 -1.32 -0.69 -13.99
C VAL A 50 -2.07 -1.75 -14.80
N ASN A 51 -1.64 -1.93 -16.04
CA ASN A 51 -2.25 -2.88 -16.95
C ASN A 51 -1.88 -4.31 -16.53
N PRO A 52 -2.85 -5.24 -16.47
CA PRO A 52 -2.57 -6.65 -16.25
C PRO A 52 -1.60 -7.19 -17.31
N HIS A 53 -0.65 -8.01 -16.89
CA HIS A 53 0.26 -8.71 -17.78
C HIS A 53 0.14 -10.22 -17.55
N PRO A 54 0.08 -11.05 -18.61
CA PRO A 54 0.07 -12.50 -18.48
C PRO A 54 1.26 -13.00 -17.66
N ASP A 55 1.05 -14.04 -16.85
CA ASP A 55 2.09 -14.71 -16.07
C ASP A 55 2.89 -13.80 -15.13
N ALA A 56 2.29 -12.69 -14.70
CA ALA A 56 2.93 -11.70 -13.84
C ALA A 56 2.12 -11.43 -12.56
N PHE A 57 2.86 -11.13 -11.49
CA PHE A 57 2.33 -10.50 -10.29
C PHE A 57 2.75 -9.03 -10.25
N VAL A 58 1.90 -8.19 -9.65
CA VAL A 58 2.29 -6.84 -9.25
C VAL A 58 2.81 -6.90 -7.82
N ILE A 59 4.01 -6.33 -7.59
CA ILE A 59 4.62 -6.22 -6.26
C ILE A 59 4.52 -4.77 -5.82
N ASN A 60 3.90 -4.54 -4.66
CA ASN A 60 3.84 -3.22 -4.02
C ASN A 60 4.68 -3.21 -2.73
N ILE A 61 5.33 -2.09 -2.46
CA ILE A 61 6.05 -1.83 -1.23
C ILE A 61 5.07 -1.23 -0.23
N GLY A 62 5.03 -1.79 0.97
CA GLY A 62 4.22 -1.25 2.06
C GLY A 62 5.01 -0.38 3.04
N ASP A 63 4.29 0.20 3.98
CA ASP A 63 4.75 1.20 4.92
C ASP A 63 5.91 0.70 5.78
N GLN A 64 5.89 -0.58 6.17
CA GLN A 64 6.93 -1.15 7.03
C GLN A 64 8.27 -1.21 6.30
N LEU A 65 8.27 -1.52 5.01
CA LEU A 65 9.51 -1.56 4.22
C LEU A 65 10.01 -0.15 3.88
N GLN A 66 9.11 0.84 3.74
CA GLN A 66 9.51 2.25 3.70
C GLN A 66 10.21 2.68 5.00
N ALA A 67 9.67 2.32 6.16
CA ALA A 67 10.30 2.65 7.44
C ALA A 67 11.64 1.95 7.66
N LEU A 68 11.72 0.64 7.39
CA LEU A 68 12.97 -0.13 7.52
C LEU A 68 14.07 0.39 6.59
N SER A 69 13.70 0.88 5.41
CA SER A 69 14.66 1.43 4.43
C SER A 69 15.04 2.89 4.70
N ASN A 70 14.65 3.46 5.85
CA ASN A 70 14.79 4.88 6.18
C ASN A 70 14.27 5.79 5.04
N GLY A 71 13.14 5.41 4.45
CA GLY A 71 12.49 6.15 3.37
C GLY A 71 13.13 6.01 1.98
N ARG A 72 14.15 5.15 1.78
CA ARG A 72 14.73 4.90 0.44
C ARG A 72 13.73 4.23 -0.50
N TYR A 73 13.00 3.25 0.02
CA TYR A 73 11.84 2.69 -0.67
C TYR A 73 10.57 3.44 -0.28
N LYS A 74 9.65 3.56 -1.24
CA LYS A 74 8.41 4.33 -1.07
C LYS A 74 7.20 3.42 -1.10
N SER A 75 6.39 3.49 -0.06
CA SER A 75 5.02 3.00 -0.02
C SER A 75 4.17 3.92 -0.88
N VAL A 76 3.59 3.36 -1.94
CA VAL A 76 2.92 4.16 -2.98
C VAL A 76 1.42 4.11 -2.77
N TRP A 77 0.81 5.30 -2.80
CA TRP A 77 -0.64 5.45 -2.85
C TRP A 77 -1.20 4.72 -4.06
N HIS A 78 -2.16 3.84 -3.84
CA HIS A 78 -2.81 3.05 -4.87
C HIS A 78 -4.31 2.93 -4.61
N ARG A 79 -5.08 2.69 -5.66
CA ARG A 79 -6.54 2.55 -5.60
C ARG A 79 -7.04 1.54 -6.62
N ALA A 80 -8.25 1.03 -6.43
CA ALA A 80 -8.93 0.23 -7.43
C ALA A 80 -10.18 0.97 -7.94
N ILE A 81 -10.24 1.21 -9.25
CA ILE A 81 -11.42 1.77 -9.92
C ILE A 81 -12.36 0.65 -10.40
N THR A 82 -13.63 0.99 -10.58
CA THR A 82 -14.65 0.12 -11.20
C THR A 82 -14.89 0.54 -12.66
N ASN A 83 -15.77 -0.18 -13.35
CA ASN A 83 -16.21 0.12 -14.71
C ASN A 83 -17.68 -0.29 -14.88
N THR A 84 -18.34 0.16 -15.95
CA THR A 84 -19.76 -0.12 -16.23
C THR A 84 -20.05 -1.52 -16.72
N ASP A 85 -19.07 -2.20 -17.31
CA ASP A 85 -19.33 -3.29 -18.24
C ASP A 85 -19.04 -4.68 -17.66
N ARG A 86 -17.98 -4.79 -16.84
CA ARG A 86 -17.41 -6.08 -16.43
C ARG A 86 -16.97 -6.07 -14.98
N ALA A 87 -17.28 -7.17 -14.28
CA ALA A 87 -16.71 -7.43 -12.97
C ALA A 87 -15.19 -7.63 -13.08
N ARG A 88 -14.45 -7.20 -12.07
CA ARG A 88 -13.02 -7.45 -11.93
C ARG A 88 -12.76 -8.28 -10.68
N MET A 89 -11.83 -9.24 -10.76
CA MET A 89 -11.29 -9.92 -9.58
C MET A 89 -9.81 -9.62 -9.37
N SER A 90 -9.36 -9.74 -8.13
CA SER A 90 -7.93 -9.77 -7.83
C SER A 90 -7.67 -10.51 -6.52
N VAL A 91 -6.49 -11.10 -6.39
CA VAL A 91 -6.05 -11.76 -5.15
C VAL A 91 -4.79 -11.07 -4.65
N ALA A 92 -4.87 -10.49 -3.46
CA ALA A 92 -3.75 -9.83 -2.80
C ALA A 92 -3.25 -10.69 -1.64
N SER A 93 -1.96 -11.04 -1.65
CA SER A 93 -1.25 -11.62 -0.52
C SER A 93 -0.36 -10.57 0.12
N PHE A 94 -0.29 -10.56 1.45
CA PHE A 94 0.38 -9.54 2.22
C PHE A 94 1.46 -10.19 3.08
N LEU A 95 2.70 -9.72 2.95
CA LEU A 95 3.80 -10.08 3.82
C LEU A 95 3.84 -9.09 4.99
N CYS A 96 3.28 -9.50 6.12
CA CYS A 96 3.24 -8.68 7.34
C CYS A 96 4.39 -9.06 8.28
N PRO A 97 5.00 -8.08 8.98
CA PRO A 97 5.83 -8.38 10.14
C PRO A 97 5.03 -9.09 11.24
N HIS A 98 5.73 -9.76 12.15
CA HIS A 98 5.13 -10.24 13.39
C HIS A 98 4.73 -9.05 14.27
N ASP A 99 3.65 -9.15 15.04
CA ASP A 99 3.12 -8.07 15.90
C ASP A 99 4.17 -7.44 16.83
N ASN A 100 5.01 -8.28 17.44
CA ASN A 100 6.10 -7.84 18.32
C ASN A 100 7.40 -7.46 17.58
N ALA A 101 7.43 -7.49 16.25
CA ALA A 101 8.60 -7.07 15.50
C ALA A 101 8.84 -5.57 15.72
N LEU A 102 10.06 -5.23 16.14
CA LEU A 102 10.51 -3.85 16.24
C LEU A 102 10.87 -3.35 14.85
N ILE A 103 10.17 -2.31 14.39
CA ILE A 103 10.44 -1.63 13.13
C ILE A 103 11.37 -0.48 13.44
N THR A 104 12.62 -0.60 12.97
CA THR A 104 13.68 0.39 13.15
C THR A 104 14.55 0.45 11.90
N SER A 105 15.05 1.64 11.57
CA SER A 105 15.98 1.81 10.46
C SER A 105 17.38 1.31 10.86
N PRO A 106 18.01 0.39 10.10
CA PRO A 106 19.37 -0.07 10.37
C PRO A 106 20.38 1.07 10.41
N GLU A 107 21.39 0.98 11.29
CA GLU A 107 22.45 2.00 11.44
C GLU A 107 23.15 2.33 10.12
N ALA A 108 23.35 1.35 9.25
CA ALA A 108 23.93 1.54 7.93
C ALA A 108 23.13 2.50 7.01
N LEU A 109 21.86 2.76 7.32
CA LEU A 109 20.97 3.66 6.59
C LEU A 109 20.73 5.00 7.31
N THR A 110 21.25 5.17 8.52
CA THR A 110 21.03 6.36 9.37
C THR A 110 22.32 7.04 9.84
N GLY A 111 23.47 6.37 9.68
CA GLY A 111 24.78 6.82 10.16
C GLY A 111 25.50 7.88 9.30
N ASP A 112 24.90 8.36 8.21
CA ASP A 112 25.45 9.44 7.37
C ASP A 112 25.19 10.85 7.91
N GLY A 113 24.58 10.95 9.10
CA GLY A 113 24.28 12.20 9.79
C GLY A 113 22.86 12.71 9.57
N THR A 114 22.03 12.06 8.74
CA THR A 114 20.61 12.44 8.62
C THR A 114 19.72 11.83 9.70
N GLY A 115 20.22 10.81 10.41
CA GLY A 115 19.46 10.10 11.43
C GLY A 115 18.30 9.28 10.85
N ALA A 116 17.52 8.67 11.74
CA ALA A 116 16.31 7.95 11.38
C ALA A 116 15.16 8.94 11.12
N ILE A 117 14.47 8.80 9.99
CA ILE A 117 13.28 9.59 9.66
C ILE A 117 12.12 9.22 10.57
N TYR A 118 11.99 7.93 10.88
CA TYR A 118 10.93 7.37 11.70
C TYR A 118 11.49 6.98 13.07
N ARG A 119 10.69 7.17 14.13
CA ARG A 119 11.00 6.61 15.45
C ARG A 119 10.85 5.10 15.42
N ASP A 120 11.39 4.44 16.43
CA ASP A 120 11.17 3.02 16.62
C ASP A 120 9.74 2.75 17.14
N TYR A 121 9.13 1.68 16.66
CA TYR A 121 7.81 1.21 17.07
C TYR A 121 7.65 -0.30 16.80
N THR A 122 6.70 -0.94 17.48
CA THR A 122 6.32 -2.32 17.12
C THR A 122 5.28 -2.34 16.03
N TYR A 123 5.24 -3.41 15.22
CA TYR A 123 4.20 -3.56 14.21
C TYR A 123 2.79 -3.50 14.81
N ALA A 124 2.57 -4.07 16.00
CA ALA A 124 1.31 -3.98 16.71
C ALA A 124 0.90 -2.54 17.04
N GLU A 125 1.85 -1.68 17.42
CA GLU A 125 1.60 -0.26 17.67
C GLU A 125 1.15 0.46 16.39
N TYR A 126 1.85 0.21 15.28
CA TYR A 126 1.49 0.73 13.96
C TYR A 126 0.10 0.28 13.53
N TYR A 127 -0.14 -1.03 13.60
CA TYR A 127 -1.37 -1.64 13.11
C TYR A 127 -2.59 -1.16 13.90
N LYS A 128 -2.45 -0.97 15.22
CA LYS A 128 -3.51 -0.38 16.06
C LYS A 128 -3.87 1.04 15.62
N LYS A 129 -2.88 1.85 15.23
CA LYS A 129 -3.10 3.21 14.73
C LYS A 129 -3.71 3.23 13.33
N PHE A 130 -3.27 2.32 12.46
CA PHE A 130 -3.82 2.18 11.11
C PHE A 130 -5.33 1.89 11.15
N TRP A 131 -5.77 0.95 12.00
CA TRP A 131 -7.19 0.58 12.11
C TRP A 131 -8.06 1.57 12.89
N SER A 132 -7.48 2.58 13.54
CA SER A 132 -8.26 3.63 14.21
C SER A 132 -8.61 4.80 13.28
N ARG A 133 -8.37 4.66 11.97
CA ARG A 133 -8.37 5.75 10.98
C ARG A 133 -9.02 5.28 9.67
N ASP A 134 -9.51 6.24 8.90
CA ASP A 134 -10.01 5.98 7.55
C ASP A 134 -8.87 5.87 6.53
N LEU A 135 -9.09 5.11 5.45
CA LEU A 135 -8.07 4.75 4.46
C LEU A 135 -7.58 5.94 3.61
N ASP A 136 -8.40 6.97 3.46
CA ASP A 136 -8.17 8.17 2.65
C ASP A 136 -7.54 9.34 3.44
N GLU A 137 -7.29 9.14 4.74
CA GLU A 137 -6.57 10.11 5.56
C GLU A 137 -5.05 10.12 5.30
N GLU A 138 -4.34 11.10 5.87
CA GLU A 138 -2.88 11.22 5.75
C GLU A 138 -2.15 9.90 6.10
N HIS A 139 -1.13 9.58 5.30
CA HIS A 139 -0.33 8.35 5.37
C HIS A 139 0.04 7.98 6.81
N CYS A 140 -0.39 6.82 7.30
CA CYS A 140 -0.29 6.48 8.73
C CYS A 140 1.14 6.52 9.30
N LEU A 141 2.12 6.18 8.48
CA LEU A 141 3.54 6.32 8.80
C LEU A 141 4.00 7.74 9.18
N GLU A 142 3.30 8.79 8.77
CA GLU A 142 3.62 10.17 9.15
C GLU A 142 3.51 10.39 10.67
N LEU A 143 2.63 9.67 11.34
CA LEU A 143 2.47 9.70 12.81
C LEU A 143 3.68 9.10 13.56
N PHE A 144 4.59 8.44 12.83
CA PHE A 144 5.76 7.78 13.37
C PHE A 144 7.06 8.47 12.96
N LYS A 145 7.02 9.66 12.35
CA LYS A 145 8.22 10.45 12.09
C LYS A 145 8.85 10.97 13.39
N ASN A 146 10.18 11.03 13.44
CA ASN A 146 10.89 11.78 14.47
C ASN A 146 10.58 13.27 14.33
N LYS A 147 10.38 13.95 15.46
CA LYS A 147 10.16 15.40 15.52
C LYS A 147 11.48 16.16 15.53
#